data_AF-A0A6L5Z0V7-F1
#
_entry.id   AF-A0A6L5Z0V7-F1
#
_cell.length_a   1.000
_cell.length_b   1.000
_cell.length_c   1.000
_cell.angle_alpha   90.00
_cell.angle_beta   90.00
_cell.angle_gamma   90.00
#
_symmetry.space_group_name_H-M   'P 1'
#
loop_
_entity.id
_entity.type
_entity.pdbx_description
1 polymer ?
#
loop_
_entity_poly.entity_id
_entity_poly.type
_entity_poly.pdbx_seq_one_letter_code
_entity_poly.pdbx_strand_id
1 'polypeptide(L)' 'MIRKHPRTGEVFEPHVFKDGFYRMADPAHGSTKHHAKDQIRVGTLEEVRNLLGKGFSLRMRGKVTRQVNLIKPEEIEL' A
#
# COMPACT_ATOMS: atom_id res chain seq x y z
N MET A 1 6.37 9.43 -0.98
CA MET A 1 5.60 8.16 -0.95
C MET A 1 5.61 7.48 -2.31
N ILE A 2 6.72 6.79 -2.61
CA ILE A 2 6.89 5.97 -3.81
C ILE A 2 7.62 4.67 -3.46
N ARG A 3 7.47 3.62 -4.26
CA ARG A 3 8.32 2.43 -4.19
C ARG A 3 8.92 2.16 -5.56
N LYS A 4 10.25 2.02 -5.64
CA LYS A 4 10.93 1.58 -6.87
C LYS A 4 11.19 0.08 -6.78
N HIS A 5 10.69 -0.69 -7.73
CA HIS A 5 10.92 -2.14 -7.75
C HIS A 5 12.41 -2.43 -7.98
N PRO A 6 13.08 -3.19 -7.11
CA PRO A 6 14.54 -3.32 -7.13
C PRO A 6 15.08 -3.92 -8.43
N ARG A 7 14.36 -4.90 -9.01
CA ARG A 7 14.75 -5.56 -10.25
C ARG A 7 14.35 -4.84 -11.54
N THR A 8 13.14 -4.27 -11.60
CA THR A 8 12.58 -3.71 -12.85
C THR A 8 12.68 -2.19 -12.93
N GLY A 9 13.03 -1.52 -11.82
CA GLY A 9 13.00 -0.06 -11.71
C GLY A 9 11.58 0.53 -11.72
N GLU A 10 10.54 -0.29 -11.82
CA GLU A 10 9.17 0.19 -11.91
C GLU A 10 8.78 0.99 -10.67
N VAL A 11 8.21 2.18 -10.89
CA VAL A 11 7.67 3.03 -9.82
C VAL A 11 6.25 2.61 -9.48
N PHE A 12 6.01 2.45 -8.18
CA PHE A 12 4.72 2.20 -7.56
C PHE A 12 4.29 3.44 -6.76
N GLU A 13 3.03 3.83 -6.91
CA GLU A 13 2.40 4.94 -6.19
C GLU A 13 1.18 4.47 -5.40
N PRO A 14 0.78 5.16 -4.31
CA PRO A 14 -0.44 4.85 -3.57
C PRO A 14 -1.65 4.69 -4.49
N HIS A 15 -2.35 3.56 -4.41
CA HIS A 15 -3.49 3.30 -5.27
C HIS A 15 -4.77 3.85 -4.65
N VAL A 16 -5.38 4.86 -5.30
CA VAL A 16 -6.75 5.30 -5.04
C VAL A 16 -7.73 4.37 -5.76
N PHE A 17 -8.61 3.72 -4.99
CA PHE A 17 -9.64 2.83 -5.54
C PHE A 17 -10.84 3.63 -6.08
N LYS A 18 -11.76 2.95 -6.76
CA LYS A 18 -12.94 3.59 -7.39
C LYS A 18 -13.83 4.35 -6.40
N ASP A 19 -13.76 4.01 -5.12
CA ASP A 19 -14.49 4.68 -4.04
C ASP A 19 -13.77 5.93 -3.52
N GLY A 20 -12.61 6.27 -4.06
CA GLY A 20 -11.81 7.44 -3.66
C GLY A 20 -10.88 7.20 -2.48
N PHE A 21 -10.79 5.98 -1.95
CA PHE A 21 -9.99 5.67 -0.77
C PHE A 21 -8.74 4.84 -1.09
N TYR A 22 -7.76 4.90 -0.19
CA TYR A 22 -6.62 3.99 -0.15
C TYR A 22 -7.01 2.68 0.56
N ARG A 23 -6.19 1.64 0.37
CA ARG A 23 -6.33 0.34 1.06
C ARG A 23 -5.04 -0.08 1.72
N MET A 24 -5.15 -0.46 2.98
CA MET A 24 -4.04 -0.83 3.84
C MET A 24 -4.29 -2.20 4.47
N ALA A 25 -3.23 -2.86 4.93
CA ALA A 25 -3.29 -4.14 5.60
C ALA A 25 -2.59 -4.08 6.96
N ASP A 26 -3.29 -4.55 7.99
CA ASP A 26 -2.75 -4.65 9.35
C ASP A 26 -1.82 -5.87 9.48
N PRO A 27 -0.56 -5.71 9.92
CA PRO A 27 0.32 -6.84 10.20
C PRO A 27 -0.26 -7.81 11.26
N ALA A 28 -1.16 -7.36 12.15
CA ALA A 28 -1.78 -8.20 13.18
C ALA A 28 -2.63 -9.36 12.62
N HIS A 29 -3.12 -9.23 11.38
CA HIS A 29 -3.82 -10.31 10.67
C HIS A 29 -2.87 -11.36 10.07
N GLY A 30 -1.56 -11.25 10.30
CA GLY A 30 -0.59 -12.30 9.96
C GLY A 30 -0.58 -12.65 8.47
N SER A 31 -0.88 -13.92 8.15
CA SER A 31 -0.94 -14.43 6.79
C SER A 31 -2.19 -13.98 6.03
N THR A 32 -3.30 -13.69 6.71
CA THR A 32 -4.58 -13.33 6.06
C THR A 32 -4.72 -11.84 5.76
N LYS A 33 -3.78 -10.99 6.21
CA LYS A 33 -3.83 -9.53 6.06
C LYS A 33 -4.12 -8.99 4.65
N HIS A 34 -3.89 -9.78 3.61
CA HIS A 34 -4.12 -9.41 2.22
C HIS A 34 -5.54 -9.74 1.71
N HIS A 35 -6.33 -10.48 2.49
CA HIS A 35 -7.71 -10.83 2.20
C HIS A 35 -8.59 -9.57 2.13
N ALA A 36 -9.61 -9.59 1.28
CA ALA A 36 -10.49 -8.45 1.06
C ALA A 36 -11.18 -7.94 2.35
N LYS A 37 -11.57 -8.86 3.24
CA LYS A 37 -12.25 -8.54 4.51
C LYS A 37 -11.37 -7.82 5.55
N ASP A 38 -10.06 -8.01 5.46
CA ASP A 38 -9.08 -7.46 6.41
C ASP A 38 -8.47 -6.14 5.88
N GLN A 39 -8.96 -5.64 4.74
CA GLN A 39 -8.48 -4.38 4.16
C GLN A 39 -9.05 -3.18 4.91
N ILE A 40 -8.15 -2.29 5.32
CA ILE A 40 -8.50 -1.04 5.99
C ILE A 40 -8.61 0.05 4.92
N ARG A 41 -9.75 0.73 4.94
CA ARG A 41 -10.07 1.85 4.06
C ARG A 41 -9.58 3.15 4.71
N VAL A 42 -8.80 3.94 3.96
CA VAL A 42 -8.14 5.16 4.47
C VAL A 42 -8.39 6.33 3.52
N GLY A 43 -8.75 7.48 4.07
CA GLY A 43 -9.23 8.63 3.29
C GLY A 43 -8.15 9.59 2.85
N THR A 44 -7.06 9.71 3.63
CA THR A 44 -6.03 10.72 3.38
C THR A 44 -4.62 10.12 3.33
N LEU A 45 -3.70 10.80 2.63
CA LEU A 45 -2.29 10.40 2.64
C LEU A 45 -1.63 10.59 4.02
N GLU A 46 -2.15 11.49 4.86
CA GLU A 46 -1.66 11.67 6.22
C GLU A 46 -1.99 10.47 7.11
N GLU A 47 -3.23 9.97 7.05
CA GLU A 47 -3.62 8.72 7.72
C GLU A 47 -2.79 7.53 7.21
N VAL A 48 -2.53 7.47 5.89
CA VAL A 48 -1.63 6.47 5.30
C VAL A 48 -0.25 6.55 5.93
N ARG A 49 0.37 7.73 6.02
CA ARG A 49 1.69 7.91 6.66
C ARG A 49 1.70 7.45 8.11
N ASN A 50 0.67 7.81 8.87
CA ASN A 50 0.55 7.44 10.28
C ASN A 50 0.49 5.91 10.46
N LEU A 51 -0.26 5.22 9.61
CA LEU A 51 -0.39 3.78 9.65
C LEU A 51 0.85 3.06 9.07
N LEU A 52 1.50 3.61 8.05
CA LEU A 52 2.81 3.12 7.57
C LEU A 52 3.85 3.14 8.70
N GLY A 53 3.88 4.20 9.51
CA GLY A 53 4.71 4.31 10.71
C GLY A 53 4.38 3.26 11.79
N LYS A 54 3.18 2.67 11.75
CA LYS A 54 2.75 1.57 12.63
C LYS A 54 3.00 0.17 12.03
N GLY A 55 3.65 0.07 10.88
CA GLY A 55 3.94 -1.20 10.23
C GLY A 55 2.88 -1.69 9.24
N PHE A 56 1.82 -0.93 9.00
CA PHE A 56 0.78 -1.30 8.04
C PHE A 56 1.34 -1.30 6.62
N SER A 57 0.88 -2.23 5.79
CA SER A 57 1.28 -2.29 4.38
C SER A 57 0.26 -1.56 3.50
N LEU A 58 0.71 -0.88 2.45
CA LEU A 58 -0.13 -0.07 1.56
C LEU A 58 -0.33 -0.75 0.20
N ARG A 59 -1.56 -0.70 -0.34
CA ARG A 59 -1.82 -1.06 -1.73
C ARG A 59 -1.32 0.04 -2.67
N MET A 60 -0.31 -0.28 -3.48
CA MET A 60 0.30 0.62 -4.46
C MET A 60 0.16 0.06 -5.87
N ARG A 61 0.04 0.95 -6.86
CA ARG A 61 -0.10 0.60 -8.28
C ARG A 61 1.18 0.90 -9.04
N GLY A 62 1.67 -0.08 -9.79
CA GLY A 62 2.80 0.08 -10.71
C GLY A 62 2.43 0.96 -11.90
N LYS A 63 3.33 1.86 -12.31
CA LYS A 63 3.13 2.77 -13.45
C LYS A 63 3.13 2.05 -14.80
N VAL A 64 3.85 0.93 -14.91
CA VAL A 64 4.06 0.20 -16.17
C VAL A 64 3.10 -0.99 -16.25
N THR A 65 3.18 -1.89 -15.28
CA THR A 65 2.39 -3.14 -15.24
C THR A 65 0.96 -2.91 -14.82
N ARG A 66 0.65 -1.76 -14.21
CA ARG A 66 -0.66 -1.41 -13.63
C ARG A 66 -1.12 -2.35 -12.51
N GLN A 67 -0.26 -3.28 -12.07
CA GLN A 67 -0.54 -4.22 -10.99
C GLN A 67 -0.66 -3.48 -9.66
N VAL A 68 -1.57 -3.98 -8.81
CA VAL A 68 -1.82 -3.44 -7.47
C VAL A 68 -1.26 -4.42 -6.44
N ASN A 69 -0.14 -4.04 -5.84
CA ASN A 69 0.59 -4.87 -4.89
C ASN A 69 0.46 -4.31 -3.47
N LEU A 70 0.53 -5.21 -2.49
CA LEU A 70 0.63 -4.81 -1.09
C LEU A 70 2.12 -4.62 -0.78
N ILE A 71 2.51 -3.39 -0.47
CA ILE A 71 3.90 -2.99 -0.26
C ILE A 71 4.11 -2.70 1.23
N LYS A 72 5.16 -3.27 1.81
CA LYS A 72 5.53 -3.04 3.20
C LYS A 72 6.10 -1.62 3.38
N PRO A 73 5.97 -1.02 4.57
CA PRO A 73 6.46 0.34 4.82
C PRO A 73 7.98 0.49 4.60
N GLU A 74 8.77 -0.55 4.89
CA GLU A 74 10.22 -0.58 4.66
C GLU A 74 10.65 -0.47 3.19
N GLU A 75 9.73 -0.75 2.24
CA GLU A 75 9.97 -0.62 0.80
C GLU A 75 9.50 0.73 0.22
N ILE A 76 8.97 1.63 1.06
CA ILE A 76 8.36 2.89 0.61
C ILE A 76 9.22 4.09 1.02
N GLU A 77 9.62 4.88 0.03
CA GLU A 77 10.23 6.19 0.22
C GLU A 77 9.13 7.21 0.57
N LEU A 78 9.09 7.69 1.82
CA LEU A 78 8.03 8.57 2.35
C LEU A 78 8.06 10.00 1.80
#